data_AF-A0A9X6X645-F1
#
_entry.id   AF-A0A9X6X645-F1
#
_cell.length_a   1.000
_cell.length_b   1.000
_cell.length_c   1.000
_cell.angle_alpha   90.00
_cell.angle_beta   90.00
_cell.angle_gamma   90.00
#
_symmetry.space_group_name_H-M   'P 1'
#
loop_
_entity.id
_entity.type
_entity.pdbx_description
1 polymer ?
#
loop_
_entity_poly.entity_id
_entity_poly.type
_entity_poly.pdbx_seq_one_letter_code
_entity_poly.pdbx_strand_id
1 'polypeptide(L)'
;MDNTYKNLFDEYIKELDSAVSFEEDKLDSIREKMLMEGKSEVEIENFIMGKFDPICCSGRVIAVFRKYWLECNNLNVNNNRNGSDEYVNPKVFTIDWLSNDGDPYELFELMSGMPYYPIGIDENGDYC
;
A
#
# COMPACT_ATOMS: atom_id res chain seq x y z
N MET A 1 -4.20 5.70 21.86
CA MET A 1 -3.09 5.91 20.92
C MET A 1 -2.86 7.40 20.86
N ASP A 2 -1.61 7.82 20.99
CA ASP A 2 -1.26 9.22 20.82
C ASP A 2 -1.73 9.69 19.43
N ASN A 3 -2.24 10.92 19.35
CA ASN A 3 -2.94 11.43 18.16
C ASN A 3 -2.05 11.36 16.91
N THR A 4 -0.72 11.34 17.10
CA THR A 4 0.31 11.36 16.07
C THR A 4 0.34 10.10 15.20
N TYR A 5 0.33 8.88 15.77
CA TYR A 5 0.32 7.66 14.95
C TYR A 5 -0.99 7.51 14.19
N LYS A 6 -2.12 7.88 14.82
CA LYS A 6 -3.42 7.82 14.16
C LYS A 6 -3.49 8.83 13.01
N ASN A 7 -3.02 10.06 13.20
CA ASN A 7 -2.94 11.06 12.14
C ASN A 7 -2.05 10.58 10.98
N LEU A 8 -0.87 10.02 11.28
CA LEU A 8 0.02 9.47 10.26
C LEU A 8 -0.66 8.33 9.49
N PHE A 9 -1.44 7.49 10.17
CA PHE A 9 -2.18 6.40 9.54
C PHE A 9 -3.33 6.92 8.67
N ASP A 10 -4.03 7.96 9.09
CA ASP A 10 -5.09 8.58 8.30
C ASP A 10 -4.54 9.26 7.04
N GLU A 11 -3.32 9.82 7.09
CA GLU A 11 -2.59 10.31 5.92
C GLU A 11 -2.16 9.15 4.99
N TYR A 12 -1.65 8.06 5.56
CA TYR A 12 -1.30 6.85 4.83
C TYR A 12 -2.48 6.31 4.04
N ILE A 13 -3.65 6.15 4.67
CA ILE A 13 -4.85 5.63 4.00
C ILE A 13 -5.23 6.49 2.81
N LYS A 14 -5.25 7.82 2.96
CA LYS A 14 -5.65 8.72 1.86
C LYS A 14 -4.69 8.66 0.69
N GLU A 15 -3.38 8.63 0.95
CA GLU A 15 -2.39 8.52 -0.12
C GLU A 15 -2.39 7.13 -0.77
N LEU A 16 -2.64 6.08 0.01
CA LEU A 16 -2.70 4.72 -0.49
C LEU A 16 -3.93 4.52 -1.38
N ASP A 17 -5.10 4.97 -0.92
CA ASP A 17 -6.35 4.99 -1.69
C ASP A 17 -6.15 5.72 -3.02
N SER A 18 -5.63 6.95 -2.98
CA SER A 18 -5.35 7.71 -4.20
C SER A 18 -4.37 7.00 -5.15
N ALA A 19 -3.39 6.28 -4.62
CA ALA A 19 -2.44 5.51 -5.43
C ALA A 19 -3.08 4.27 -6.07
N VAL A 20 -3.96 3.58 -5.33
CA VAL A 20 -4.72 2.43 -5.79
C VAL A 20 -5.72 2.85 -6.86
N SER A 21 -6.58 3.83 -6.58
CA SER A 21 -7.61 4.28 -7.54
C SER A 21 -7.01 4.74 -8.85
N PHE A 22 -5.82 5.37 -8.83
CA PHE A 22 -5.14 5.74 -10.08
C PHE A 22 -4.78 4.52 -10.94
N GLU A 23 -4.30 3.44 -10.32
CA GLU A 23 -3.97 2.22 -11.08
C GLU A 23 -5.24 1.48 -11.51
N GLU A 24 -6.30 1.50 -10.72
CA GLU A 24 -7.63 0.97 -11.11
C GLU A 24 -8.18 1.71 -12.33
N ASP A 25 -8.27 3.04 -12.28
CA ASP A 25 -8.75 3.89 -13.37
C ASP A 25 -7.98 3.65 -14.67
N LYS A 26 -6.67 3.45 -14.55
CA LYS A 26 -5.79 3.12 -15.69
C LYS A 26 -6.12 1.76 -16.27
N LEU A 27 -6.31 0.72 -15.45
CA LEU A 27 -6.69 -0.60 -15.92
C LEU A 27 -8.09 -0.57 -16.55
N ASP A 28 -9.04 0.14 -15.95
CA ASP A 28 -10.40 0.28 -16.46
C ASP A 28 -10.42 1.01 -17.81
N SER A 29 -9.64 2.07 -17.97
CA SER A 29 -9.45 2.72 -19.27
C SER A 29 -8.92 1.77 -20.35
N ILE A 30 -8.05 0.82 -19.97
CA ILE A 30 -7.55 -0.22 -20.88
C ILE A 30 -8.66 -1.23 -21.21
N ARG A 31 -9.40 -1.69 -20.21
CA ARG A 31 -10.55 -2.60 -20.38
C ARG A 31 -11.58 -2.00 -21.33
N GLU A 32 -11.98 -0.75 -21.09
CA GLU A 32 -12.93 -0.01 -21.94
C GLU A 32 -12.47 0.07 -23.38
N LYS A 33 -11.20 0.43 -23.61
CA LYS A 33 -10.64 0.50 -24.96
C LYS A 33 -10.68 -0.86 -25.66
N MET A 34 -10.30 -1.94 -24.97
CA MET A 34 -10.32 -3.28 -25.55
C MET A 34 -11.75 -3.77 -25.82
N LEU A 35 -12.72 -3.43 -24.96
CA LEU A 35 -14.14 -3.69 -25.21
C LEU A 35 -14.62 -2.98 -26.49
N MET A 36 -14.25 -1.71 -26.68
CA MET A 36 -14.58 -0.96 -27.90
C MET A 36 -13.92 -1.55 -29.16
N GLU A 37 -12.78 -2.23 -29.02
CA GLU A 37 -12.10 -2.99 -30.09
C GLU A 37 -12.75 -4.38 -30.33
N GLY A 38 -13.80 -4.72 -29.59
CA GLY A 38 -14.56 -5.96 -29.75
C GLY A 38 -13.97 -7.17 -29.04
N LYS A 39 -13.08 -6.96 -28.05
CA LYS A 39 -12.54 -8.04 -27.22
C LYS A 39 -13.57 -8.57 -26.24
N SER A 40 -13.57 -9.88 -26.03
CA SER A 40 -14.33 -10.51 -24.97
C SER A 40 -13.71 -10.23 -23.60
N GLU A 41 -14.51 -10.28 -22.54
CA GLU A 41 -14.07 -10.13 -21.16
C GLU A 41 -12.92 -11.09 -20.80
N VAL A 42 -12.99 -12.34 -21.27
CA VAL A 42 -11.93 -13.35 -21.08
C VAL A 42 -10.62 -12.96 -21.77
N GLU A 43 -10.68 -12.39 -22.98
CA GLU A 43 -9.48 -11.89 -23.67
C GLU A 43 -8.85 -10.70 -22.93
N ILE A 44 -9.69 -9.83 -22.37
CA ILE A 44 -9.26 -8.65 -21.61
C ILE A 44 -8.56 -9.07 -20.33
N GLU A 45 -9.18 -9.92 -19.50
CA GLU A 45 -8.57 -10.34 -18.24
C GLU A 45 -7.28 -11.14 -18.46
N ASN A 46 -7.24 -12.02 -19.47
CA ASN A 46 -5.99 -12.71 -19.85
C ASN A 46 -4.89 -11.72 -20.29
N PHE A 47 -5.26 -10.65 -21.00
CA PHE A 47 -4.31 -9.62 -21.38
C PHE A 47 -3.80 -8.85 -20.15
N ILE A 48 -4.70 -8.44 -19.25
CA ILE A 48 -4.34 -7.72 -18.04
C ILE A 48 -3.40 -8.56 -17.18
N MET A 49 -3.80 -9.79 -16.84
CA MET A 49 -2.99 -10.72 -16.04
C MET A 49 -1.64 -11.07 -16.68
N GLY A 50 -1.56 -11.08 -18.02
CA GLY A 50 -0.33 -11.40 -18.75
C GLY A 50 0.62 -10.21 -18.96
N LYS A 51 0.15 -8.97 -18.70
CA LYS A 51 0.91 -7.74 -19.01
C LYS A 51 1.17 -6.83 -17.82
N PHE A 52 0.34 -6.90 -16.80
CA PHE A 52 0.42 -6.03 -15.63
C PHE A 52 0.56 -6.88 -14.39
N ASP A 53 1.43 -6.43 -13.49
CA ASP A 53 1.47 -6.97 -12.14
C ASP A 53 0.22 -6.55 -11.36
N PRO A 54 -0.14 -7.27 -10.28
CA PRO A 54 -1.18 -6.83 -9.37
C PRO A 54 -0.97 -5.38 -8.89
N ILE A 55 -2.05 -4.64 -8.63
CA ILE A 55 -2.00 -3.22 -8.26
C ILE A 55 -1.12 -2.97 -7.02
N CYS A 56 -1.14 -3.90 -6.05
CA CYS A 56 -0.32 -3.85 -4.85
C CYS A 56 1.20 -3.89 -5.14
N CYS A 57 1.59 -4.42 -6.30
CA CYS A 57 2.97 -4.45 -6.79
C CYS A 57 3.32 -3.25 -7.68
N SER A 58 2.38 -2.34 -7.95
CA SER A 58 2.65 -1.16 -8.76
C SER A 58 3.65 -0.23 -8.06
N GLY A 59 4.52 0.42 -8.84
CA GLY A 59 5.52 1.33 -8.27
C GLY A 59 4.92 2.48 -7.44
N ARG A 60 3.70 2.93 -7.76
CA ARG A 60 3.01 4.00 -7.01
C ARG A 60 2.54 3.50 -5.65
N VAL A 61 1.90 2.34 -5.59
CA VAL A 61 1.46 1.73 -4.33
C VAL A 61 2.65 1.38 -3.45
N ILE A 62 3.70 0.79 -4.03
CA ILE A 62 4.95 0.50 -3.33
C ILE A 62 5.60 1.77 -2.76
N ALA A 63 5.60 2.87 -3.50
CA ALA A 63 6.17 4.13 -3.04
C ALA A 63 5.45 4.68 -1.80
N VAL A 64 4.11 4.65 -1.79
CA VAL A 64 3.31 5.06 -0.62
C VAL A 64 3.57 4.14 0.56
N PHE A 65 3.53 2.82 0.35
CA PHE A 65 3.82 1.85 1.40
C PHE A 65 5.18 2.09 2.06
N ARG A 66 6.23 2.25 1.24
CA ARG A 66 7.60 2.55 1.71
C ARG A 66 7.67 3.84 2.50
N LYS A 67 7.07 4.92 1.98
CA LYS A 67 7.05 6.23 2.62
C LYS A 67 6.51 6.10 4.05
N TYR A 68 5.33 5.51 4.21
CA TYR A 68 4.66 5.47 5.51
C TYR A 68 5.25 4.41 6.46
N TRP A 69 5.88 3.36 5.94
CA TRP A 69 6.74 2.50 6.74
C TRP A 69 7.88 3.29 7.38
N LEU A 70 8.58 4.10 6.58
CA LEU A 70 9.72 4.90 7.03
C LEU A 70 9.28 6.01 7.98
N GLU A 71 8.17 6.69 7.72
CA GLU A 71 7.63 7.71 8.62
C GLU A 71 7.23 7.11 9.99
N CYS A 72 6.62 5.92 10.00
CA CYS A 72 6.32 5.21 11.24
C CYS A 72 7.61 4.88 12.01
N ASN A 73 8.65 4.38 11.32
CA ASN A 73 9.94 4.11 11.94
C ASN A 73 10.62 5.38 12.47
N ASN A 74 10.56 6.49 11.72
CA ASN A 74 11.10 7.78 12.15
C ASN A 74 10.38 8.29 13.40
N LEU A 75 9.05 8.12 13.48
CA LEU A 75 8.27 8.49 14.65
C LEU A 75 8.67 7.65 15.88
N ASN A 76 8.86 6.34 15.73
CA ASN A 76 9.40 5.48 16.78
C ASN A 76 10.77 5.97 17.29
N VAL A 77 11.69 6.28 16.36
CA VAL A 77 13.04 6.77 16.70
C VAL A 77 12.96 8.10 17.46
N ASN A 78 12.08 9.02 17.03
CA ASN A 78 11.89 10.30 17.68
C ASN A 78 11.26 10.17 19.08
N ASN A 79 10.29 9.28 19.24
CA ASN A 79 9.70 8.96 20.54
C ASN A 79 10.78 8.46 21.52
N ASN A 80 11.59 7.49 21.09
CA ASN A 80 12.68 6.96 21.91
C ASN A 80 13.68 8.06 22.31
N ARG A 81 14.09 8.92 21.37
CA ARG A 81 14.98 10.07 21.65
C ARG A 81 14.40 11.05 22.67
N ASN A 82 13.08 11.19 22.70
CA ASN A 82 12.38 12.06 23.63
C ASN A 82 12.05 11.37 24.97
N GLY A 83 12.54 10.14 25.20
CA GLY A 83 12.29 9.37 26.42
C GLY A 83 10.89 8.77 26.52
N SER A 84 10.16 8.71 25.40
CA SER A 84 8.88 7.99 25.31
C SER A 84 9.14 6.54 24.92
N ASP A 85 8.46 5.62 25.61
CA ASP A 85 8.44 4.18 25.29
C ASP A 85 7.36 3.83 24.24
N GLU A 86 6.66 4.83 23.68
CA GLU A 86 5.64 4.58 22.67
C GLU A 86 6.27 4.13 21.34
N TYR A 87 5.84 2.95 20.90
CA TYR A 87 6.34 2.27 19.72
C TYR A 87 5.21 1.57 18.97
N VAL A 88 5.21 1.70 17.64
CA VAL A 88 4.34 0.94 16.74
C VAL A 88 5.21 0.24 15.71
N ASN A 89 5.07 -1.09 15.59
CA ASN A 89 5.79 -1.83 14.56
C ASN A 89 5.33 -1.37 13.16
N PRO A 90 6.23 -0.92 12.26
CA PRO A 90 5.85 -0.42 10.92
C PRO A 90 5.06 -1.42 10.07
N LYS A 91 5.28 -2.74 10.21
CA LYS A 91 4.45 -3.76 9.56
C LYS A 91 3.01 -3.71 10.08
N VAL A 92 2.87 -3.68 11.40
CA VAL A 92 1.55 -3.61 12.05
C VAL A 92 0.83 -2.34 11.62
N PHE A 93 1.56 -1.22 11.56
CA PHE A 93 1.05 0.07 11.08
C PHE A 93 0.59 0.03 9.61
N THR A 94 1.40 -0.53 8.71
CA THR A 94 1.13 -0.47 7.26
C THR A 94 0.16 -1.54 6.76
N ILE A 95 -0.02 -2.64 7.48
CA ILE A 95 -0.85 -3.78 7.08
C ILE A 95 -1.96 -4.05 8.10
N ASP A 96 -1.59 -4.41 9.32
CA ASP A 96 -2.53 -4.95 10.31
C ASP A 96 -3.52 -3.89 10.80
N TRP A 97 -3.19 -2.59 10.71
CA TRP A 97 -4.11 -1.51 11.02
C TRP A 97 -5.17 -1.30 9.93
N LEU A 98 -4.88 -1.64 8.67
CA LEU A 98 -5.87 -1.56 7.58
C LEU A 98 -7.08 -2.45 7.88
N SER A 99 -6.86 -3.64 8.47
CA SER A 99 -7.95 -4.57 8.80
C SER A 99 -8.82 -4.15 9.99
N ASN A 100 -8.35 -3.24 10.86
CA ASN A 100 -8.99 -2.99 12.16
C ASN A 100 -10.02 -1.85 12.18
N ASP A 101 -9.99 -0.94 11.19
CA ASP A 101 -10.84 0.27 11.16
C ASP A 101 -11.98 0.20 10.12
N GLY A 102 -12.36 -1.02 9.73
CA GLY A 102 -13.44 -1.25 8.77
C GLY A 102 -13.07 -1.01 7.32
N ASP A 103 -11.77 -0.93 7.01
CA ASP A 103 -11.16 -0.82 5.68
C ASP A 103 -12.09 -0.20 4.63
N PRO A 104 -12.37 1.11 4.72
CA PRO A 104 -13.42 1.75 3.93
C PRO A 104 -13.17 1.68 2.40
N TYR A 105 -11.98 1.23 1.99
CA TYR A 105 -11.49 1.22 0.62
C TYR A 105 -10.99 -0.17 0.17
N GLU A 106 -11.23 -1.23 0.95
CA GLU A 106 -10.79 -2.61 0.64
C GLU A 106 -9.26 -2.74 0.43
N LEU A 107 -8.48 -1.81 1.00
CA LEU A 107 -7.02 -1.73 0.87
C LEU A 107 -6.31 -2.89 1.56
N PHE A 108 -6.87 -3.45 2.62
CA PHE A 108 -6.30 -4.58 3.33
C PHE A 108 -6.22 -5.82 2.43
N GLU A 109 -7.29 -6.14 1.69
CA GLU A 109 -7.30 -7.29 0.79
C GLU A 109 -6.28 -7.10 -0.34
N LEU A 110 -6.26 -5.91 -0.95
CA LEU A 110 -5.31 -5.55 -1.99
C LEU A 110 -3.86 -5.66 -1.50
N MET A 111 -3.55 -5.06 -0.35
CA MET A 111 -2.19 -5.04 0.20
C MET A 111 -1.76 -6.40 0.74
N SER A 112 -2.70 -7.26 1.16
CA SER A 112 -2.43 -8.65 1.52
C SER A 112 -2.03 -9.50 0.31
N GLY A 113 -2.29 -9.03 -0.92
CA GLY A 113 -1.82 -9.65 -2.15
C GLY A 113 -0.33 -9.43 -2.46
N MET A 114 0.39 -8.58 -1.72
CA MET A 114 1.81 -8.36 -1.96
C MET A 114 2.64 -9.62 -1.66
N PRO A 115 3.51 -10.09 -2.58
CA PRO A 115 4.31 -11.30 -2.38
C PRO A 115 5.43 -11.11 -1.34
N TYR A 116 5.86 -9.87 -1.09
CA TYR A 116 6.86 -9.48 -0.09
C TYR A 116 6.67 -8.02 0.31
N TYR A 117 7.12 -7.62 1.50
CA TYR A 117 7.11 -6.21 1.89
C TYR A 117 8.24 -5.45 1.19
N PRO A 118 7.94 -4.44 0.37
CA PRO A 118 8.93 -3.81 -0.50
C PRO A 118 9.74 -2.78 0.28
N ILE A 119 10.38 -3.13 1.39
CA ILE A 119 11.03 -2.15 2.30
C ILE A 119 12.54 -2.10 2.13
N GLY A 120 13.11 -3.06 1.37
CA GLY A 120 14.55 -3.13 1.16
C GLY A 120 15.31 -3.25 2.48
N ILE A 121 14.82 -4.06 3.42
CA ILE A 121 15.50 -4.31 4.69
C ILE A 121 16.25 -5.63 4.58
N ASP A 122 17.52 -5.64 4.98
CA ASP A 122 18.38 -6.81 5.00
C ASP A 122 18.08 -7.74 6.19
N GLU A 123 18.86 -8.82 6.29
CA GLU A 123 18.77 -9.79 7.38
C GLU A 123 19.06 -9.23 8.78
N ASN A 124 19.70 -8.06 8.88
CA ASN A 124 20.05 -7.39 10.12
C ASN A 124 19.01 -6.33 10.52
N GLY A 125 18.01 -6.08 9.68
CA GLY A 125 17.06 -4.99 9.90
C GLY A 125 17.55 -3.65 9.35
N ASP A 126 18.67 -3.63 8.62
CA ASP A 126 19.26 -2.44 8.02
C ASP A 126 18.71 -2.20 6.61
N TYR A 127 18.59 -0.93 6.22
CA TYR A 127 18.10 -0.56 4.89
C TYR A 127 19.17 -0.77 3.81
N CYS A 128 18.84 -1.57 2.79
CA CYS A 128 19.61 -1.82 1.58
C CYS A 128 19.47 -0.70 0.53
#